data_AF-A0A6J1YTW0-F1
#
_entry.id   AF-A0A6J1YTW0-F1
#
_cell.length_a   1.000
_cell.length_b   1.000
_cell.length_c   1.000
_cell.angle_alpha   90.00
_cell.angle_beta   90.00
_cell.angle_gamma   90.00
#
_symmetry.space_group_name_H-M   'P 1'
#
loop_
_entity.id
_entity.type
_entity.pdbx_description
1 polymer ?
#
loop_
_entity_poly.entity_id
_entity_poly.type
_entity_poly.pdbx_seq_one_letter_code
_entity_poly.pdbx_strand_id
1 'polypeptide(L)'
;MASLLAKDAYLQALARKICSQPSPEPQKRKSANKTRGSEVSGPPKKKRKKAQKKSWEREEKAVEPKAQPLGEKSPAASKARNPAAATEEEAFTSTGSPADVEVTESESLFALDVLRQRLREKIQEARGQGSPSEPSPAALEKRRRRKQERDRRRRKRKELRAKEKVAKATEAVEPPREPPREPPRQGAQLGLLFNKVEVSAGEPAGRAQRRKEKRRKLKGKPTPLTGKNYRQLLGRLQARQARLAELRDQDEGKARELEAKMQWADLLYRAEGVRVRGDERLLREALKRKEKRRAQRKRRWEKRTARAAETARRRQDRRRRNLREKKAARAERRLDRARRKGRVLPRDLERAGLA
;
A
#
# COMPACT_ATOMS: atom_id res chain seq x y z
N MET A 1 23.53 69.79 -25.76
CA MET A 1 24.32 68.65 -25.23
C MET A 1 24.13 68.41 -23.72
N ALA A 2 23.97 69.45 -22.88
CA ALA A 2 23.83 69.30 -21.42
C ALA A 2 22.62 68.47 -20.93
N SER A 3 21.53 68.42 -21.70
CA SER A 3 20.30 67.72 -21.31
C SER A 3 20.39 66.20 -21.39
N LEU A 4 21.26 65.64 -22.23
CA LEU A 4 21.46 64.20 -22.32
C LEU A 4 22.36 63.69 -21.20
N LEU A 5 23.43 64.43 -20.87
CA LEU A 5 24.31 64.11 -19.75
C LEU A 5 23.55 64.15 -18.41
N ALA A 6 22.63 65.10 -18.24
CA ALA A 6 21.78 65.17 -17.04
C ALA A 6 20.83 63.97 -16.91
N LYS A 7 20.25 63.51 -18.02
CA LYS A 7 19.39 62.31 -18.07
C LYS A 7 20.20 61.04 -17.78
N ASP A 8 21.41 60.97 -18.31
CA ASP A 8 22.28 59.81 -18.11
C ASP A 8 22.80 59.74 -16.67
N ALA A 9 23.16 60.88 -16.07
CA ALA A 9 23.48 60.97 -14.66
C ALA A 9 22.30 60.55 -13.76
N TYR A 10 21.08 60.94 -14.11
CA TYR A 10 19.86 60.52 -13.41
C TYR A 10 19.64 59.00 -13.50
N LEU A 11 19.79 58.41 -14.68
CA LEU A 11 19.64 56.96 -14.88
C LEU A 11 20.73 56.16 -14.16
N GLN A 12 21.97 56.66 -14.15
CA GLN A 12 23.06 56.05 -13.39
C GLN A 12 22.84 56.14 -11.89
N ALA A 13 22.31 57.27 -11.38
CA ALA A 13 21.94 57.41 -9.97
C ALA A 13 20.78 56.47 -9.60
N LEU A 14 19.79 56.31 -10.47
CA LEU A 14 18.67 55.39 -10.29
C LEU A 14 19.16 53.93 -10.28
N ALA A 15 20.03 53.56 -11.22
CA ALA A 15 20.63 52.23 -11.30
C ALA A 15 21.47 51.93 -10.06
N ARG A 16 22.26 52.89 -9.57
CA ARG A 16 22.99 52.74 -8.30
C ARG A 16 22.02 52.52 -7.14
N LYS A 17 20.91 53.25 -7.06
CA LYS A 17 19.92 53.13 -5.97
C LYS A 17 19.13 51.81 -6.00
N ILE A 18 18.92 51.23 -7.17
CA ILE A 18 18.25 49.92 -7.34
C ILE A 18 19.24 48.78 -7.08
N CYS A 19 20.47 48.90 -7.59
CA CYS A 19 21.50 47.87 -7.47
C CYS A 19 22.23 47.89 -6.12
N SER A 20 22.22 49.01 -5.38
CA SER A 20 22.82 49.13 -4.04
C SER A 20 21.88 48.77 -2.90
N GLN A 21 20.61 48.44 -3.17
CA GLN A 21 19.79 47.76 -2.18
C GLN A 21 20.38 46.36 -1.98
N PRO A 22 21.04 46.07 -0.83
CA PRO A 22 21.34 44.68 -0.53
C PRO A 22 19.97 43.99 -0.47
N SER A 23 19.73 43.06 -1.40
CA SER A 23 18.69 42.06 -1.21
C SER A 23 18.85 41.53 0.21
N PRO A 24 17.77 41.48 1.03
CA PRO A 24 17.89 40.94 2.38
C PRO A 24 18.58 39.59 2.28
N GLU A 25 19.79 39.52 2.84
CA GLU A 25 20.69 38.38 2.74
C GLU A 25 19.89 37.13 3.10
N PRO A 26 19.86 36.07 2.27
CA PRO A 26 19.19 34.84 2.65
C PRO A 26 19.92 34.32 3.88
N GLN A 27 19.30 34.52 5.05
CA GLN A 27 19.84 34.09 6.34
C GLN A 27 20.49 32.72 6.20
N LYS A 28 21.82 32.69 6.34
CA LYS A 28 22.61 31.47 6.33
C LYS A 28 21.99 30.53 7.35
N ARG A 29 21.33 29.48 6.87
CA ARG A 29 20.86 28.39 7.71
C ARG A 29 22.09 27.84 8.42
N LYS A 30 22.23 28.14 9.71
CA LYS A 30 23.21 27.50 10.58
C LYS A 30 23.06 25.99 10.41
N SER A 31 24.07 25.36 9.82
CA SER A 31 24.25 23.92 9.86
C SER A 31 24.46 23.55 11.32
N ALA A 32 23.37 23.15 11.99
CA ALA A 32 23.43 22.64 13.34
C ALA A 32 24.12 21.26 13.33
N ASN A 33 25.45 21.30 13.44
CA ASN A 33 26.22 20.20 13.96
C ASN A 33 25.96 20.11 15.48
N LYS A 34 25.59 18.90 15.89
CA LYS A 34 25.53 18.35 17.26
C LYS A 34 26.14 19.20 18.38
N THR A 35 25.34 19.42 19.42
CA THR A 35 25.80 19.37 20.82
C THR A 35 24.69 18.84 21.73
N ARG A 36 25.13 18.17 22.79
CA ARG A 36 24.36 17.45 23.81
C ARG A 36 23.38 18.35 24.57
N GLY A 37 22.29 17.73 25.05
CA GLY A 37 21.72 17.88 26.39
C GLY A 37 21.13 19.24 26.81
N SER A 38 19.80 19.30 26.96
CA SER A 38 19.09 19.61 28.21
C SER A 38 17.60 19.84 27.92
N GLU A 39 16.78 19.66 28.94
CA GLU A 39 15.33 19.50 28.96
C GLU A 39 14.55 20.82 28.78
N VAL A 40 13.21 20.71 28.86
CA VAL A 40 12.17 21.75 28.94
C VAL A 40 11.34 21.99 27.66
N SER A 41 10.04 22.17 27.90
CA SER A 41 8.86 21.85 27.10
C SER A 41 8.50 22.78 25.91
N GLY A 42 7.85 22.20 24.90
CA GLY A 42 7.05 22.91 23.87
C GLY A 42 6.33 21.97 22.88
N PRO A 43 5.17 22.33 22.30
CA PRO A 43 4.08 21.38 21.97
C PRO A 43 4.24 20.61 20.64
N PRO A 44 3.67 19.39 20.51
CA PRO A 44 3.82 18.59 19.28
C PRO A 44 2.85 19.01 18.17
N LYS A 45 3.41 19.41 17.01
CA LYS A 45 2.67 19.69 15.77
C LYS A 45 1.91 18.46 15.25
N LYS A 46 0.63 18.68 14.92
CA LYS A 46 -0.39 17.73 14.44
C LYS A 46 0.10 16.88 13.25
N LYS A 47 0.13 15.55 13.43
CA LYS A 47 0.36 14.57 12.34
C LYS A 47 -0.94 14.30 11.59
N ARG A 48 -0.95 14.58 10.29
CA ARG A 48 -2.00 14.17 9.35
C ARG A 48 -2.13 12.64 9.35
N LYS A 49 -3.29 12.12 9.76
CA LYS A 49 -3.65 10.70 9.69
C LYS A 49 -3.79 10.28 8.22
N LYS A 50 -2.90 9.40 7.75
CA LYS A 50 -3.07 8.64 6.52
C LYS A 50 -3.81 7.35 6.88
N ALA A 51 -5.08 7.26 6.52
CA ALA A 51 -5.90 6.08 6.77
C ALA A 51 -5.32 4.86 6.03
N GLN A 52 -4.86 3.86 6.80
CA GLN A 52 -4.57 2.52 6.32
C GLN A 52 -5.90 1.77 6.22
N LYS A 53 -6.33 1.45 5.00
CA LYS A 53 -7.40 0.48 4.77
C LYS A 53 -6.84 -0.91 5.08
N LYS A 54 -7.35 -1.53 6.13
CA LYS A 54 -7.21 -2.97 6.41
C LYS A 54 -8.13 -3.72 5.43
N SER A 55 -7.57 -4.67 4.71
CA SER A 55 -8.31 -5.71 4.00
C SER A 55 -8.71 -6.79 5.00
N TRP A 56 -9.97 -6.78 5.40
CA TRP A 56 -10.66 -7.97 5.89
C TRP A 56 -11.55 -8.44 4.74
N GLU A 57 -11.07 -9.40 3.97
CA GLU A 57 -11.91 -10.40 3.33
C GLU A 57 -11.40 -11.71 3.92
N ARG A 58 -12.11 -12.17 4.95
CA ARG A 58 -12.04 -13.55 5.41
C ARG A 58 -12.84 -14.33 4.39
N GLU A 59 -12.16 -15.19 3.65
CA GLU A 59 -12.80 -16.19 2.81
C GLU A 59 -13.57 -17.15 3.73
N GLU A 60 -14.90 -17.06 3.71
CA GLU A 60 -15.74 -18.22 3.95
C GLU A 60 -15.92 -18.91 2.60
N LYS A 61 -15.13 -19.95 2.40
CA LYS A 61 -15.44 -21.00 1.43
C LYS A 61 -15.55 -22.30 2.20
N ALA A 62 -16.76 -22.85 2.15
CA ALA A 62 -17.06 -24.23 2.41
C ALA A 62 -16.07 -25.14 1.68
N VAL A 63 -15.44 -26.04 2.43
CA VAL A 63 -14.83 -27.24 1.89
C VAL A 63 -15.82 -28.36 2.22
N GLU A 64 -16.57 -28.79 1.21
CA GLU A 64 -17.16 -30.12 1.20
C GLU A 64 -16.02 -31.15 1.09
N PRO A 65 -15.93 -32.15 1.97
CA PRO A 65 -15.14 -33.34 1.68
C PRO A 65 -15.99 -34.32 0.85
N LYS A 66 -15.65 -34.46 -0.43
CA LYS A 66 -15.97 -35.67 -1.21
C LYS A 66 -15.04 -36.78 -0.74
N ALA A 67 -15.60 -37.83 -0.14
CA ALA A 67 -15.00 -39.15 -0.07
C ALA A 67 -16.04 -40.15 -0.58
N GLN A 68 -15.68 -40.91 -1.60
CA GLN A 68 -16.43 -42.08 -2.07
C GLN A 68 -15.84 -43.36 -1.44
N PRO A 69 -16.61 -44.46 -1.44
CA PRO A 69 -16.64 -45.43 -0.34
C PRO A 69 -15.78 -46.67 -0.61
N LEU A 70 -15.39 -47.36 0.45
CA LEU A 70 -14.99 -48.76 0.40
C LEU A 70 -15.59 -49.50 1.61
N GLY A 71 -16.35 -50.56 1.35
CA GLY A 71 -16.80 -51.54 2.36
C GLY A 71 -15.60 -52.25 3.00
N GLU A 72 -15.74 -53.03 4.06
CA GLU A 72 -16.83 -53.94 4.43
C GLU A 72 -16.74 -54.31 5.94
N LYS A 73 -17.87 -54.81 6.47
CA LYS A 73 -18.04 -55.78 7.59
C LYS A 73 -17.99 -55.28 9.06
N SER A 74 -19.20 -55.08 9.59
CA SER A 74 -19.65 -55.41 10.97
C SER A 74 -19.88 -56.94 11.09
N PRO A 75 -20.11 -57.60 12.27
CA PRO A 75 -20.91 -57.08 13.41
C PRO A 75 -20.61 -57.59 14.85
N ALA A 76 -21.46 -57.08 15.78
CA ALA A 76 -21.86 -57.61 17.11
C ALA A 76 -20.97 -57.19 18.32
N ALA A 77 -21.47 -56.84 19.52
CA ALA A 77 -22.80 -56.81 20.13
C ALA A 77 -22.83 -55.87 21.37
N SER A 78 -24.05 -55.37 21.72
CA SER A 78 -24.64 -55.11 23.07
C SER A 78 -23.78 -54.43 24.18
N LYS A 79 -24.26 -53.52 25.04
CA LYS A 79 -25.55 -53.45 25.73
C LYS A 79 -25.63 -52.14 26.54
N ALA A 80 -26.84 -51.61 26.72
CA ALA A 80 -27.19 -50.53 27.63
C ALA A 80 -27.36 -51.02 29.08
N ARG A 81 -27.05 -50.16 30.07
CA ARG A 81 -27.79 -50.09 31.35
C ARG A 81 -27.45 -48.83 32.16
N ASN A 82 -28.49 -48.21 32.70
CA ASN A 82 -28.50 -47.09 33.66
C ASN A 82 -27.89 -47.48 35.02
N PRO A 83 -27.56 -46.47 35.86
CA PRO A 83 -27.77 -46.61 37.30
C PRO A 83 -28.67 -45.51 37.89
N ALA A 84 -29.32 -45.90 38.98
CA ALA A 84 -30.39 -45.24 39.70
C ALA A 84 -29.88 -44.27 40.79
N ALA A 85 -30.77 -43.34 41.14
CA ALA A 85 -31.07 -42.73 42.44
C ALA A 85 -29.97 -42.66 43.53
N ALA A 86 -29.62 -41.44 43.93
CA ALA A 86 -29.74 -40.93 45.31
C ALA A 86 -29.13 -39.52 45.38
N THR A 87 -29.96 -38.48 45.50
CA THR A 87 -29.56 -37.20 46.12
C THR A 87 -30.77 -36.67 46.85
N GLU A 88 -30.57 -36.49 48.14
CA GLU A 88 -31.53 -36.03 49.12
C GLU A 88 -31.89 -34.56 48.88
N GLU A 89 -33.19 -34.32 49.06
CA GLU A 89 -33.85 -33.04 49.23
C GLU A 89 -33.27 -32.30 50.44
N GLU A 90 -33.13 -30.98 50.35
CA GLU A 90 -33.61 -30.06 51.39
C GLU A 90 -33.91 -28.70 50.74
N ALA A 91 -35.20 -28.44 50.57
CA ALA A 91 -35.75 -27.15 50.28
C ALA A 91 -35.86 -26.34 51.58
N PHE A 92 -35.20 -25.18 51.64
CA PHE A 92 -35.58 -24.12 52.58
C PHE A 92 -36.43 -23.07 51.85
N THR A 93 -37.50 -22.73 52.53
CA THR A 93 -38.71 -22.08 52.08
C THR A 93 -38.56 -20.60 51.72
N SER A 94 -39.28 -20.24 50.67
CA SER A 94 -39.76 -18.90 50.32
C SER A 94 -40.30 -18.10 51.50
N THR A 95 -39.80 -16.88 51.71
CA THR A 95 -40.62 -15.70 52.07
C THR A 95 -39.86 -14.43 51.66
N GLY A 96 -40.41 -13.67 50.72
CA GLY A 96 -39.84 -12.38 50.28
C GLY A 96 -40.60 -11.84 49.09
N SER A 97 -41.61 -11.02 49.36
CA SER A 97 -42.52 -10.39 48.41
C SER A 97 -41.82 -9.71 47.22
N PRO A 98 -42.35 -9.82 45.98
CA PRO A 98 -41.85 -9.10 44.81
C PRO A 98 -42.46 -7.69 44.78
N ALA A 99 -41.86 -6.73 45.49
CA ALA A 99 -42.29 -5.33 45.40
C ALA A 99 -41.13 -4.33 45.26
N ASP A 100 -39.90 -4.68 45.65
CA ASP A 100 -38.74 -3.76 45.60
C ASP A 100 -37.68 -4.12 44.56
N VAL A 101 -37.86 -5.20 43.81
CA VAL A 101 -36.87 -5.64 42.79
C VAL A 101 -37.01 -4.85 41.49
N GLU A 102 -38.22 -4.42 41.12
CA GLU A 102 -38.42 -3.60 39.92
C GLU A 102 -37.83 -2.19 40.07
N VAL A 103 -37.79 -1.64 41.28
CA VAL A 103 -37.20 -0.33 41.56
C VAL A 103 -35.69 -0.39 41.35
N THR A 104 -35.01 -1.44 41.83
CA THR A 104 -33.55 -1.58 41.66
C THR A 104 -33.13 -1.92 40.23
N GLU A 105 -33.92 -2.69 39.49
CA GLU A 105 -33.69 -2.92 38.06
C GLU A 105 -33.91 -1.64 37.24
N SER A 106 -34.98 -0.90 37.54
CA SER A 106 -35.27 0.40 36.92
C SER A 106 -34.19 1.44 37.25
N GLU A 107 -33.71 1.49 38.48
CA GLU A 107 -32.59 2.31 38.92
C GLU A 107 -31.27 1.88 38.27
N SER A 108 -31.07 0.58 38.01
CA SER A 108 -29.90 0.07 37.30
C SER A 108 -29.90 0.40 35.81
N LEU A 109 -31.07 0.36 35.16
CA LEU A 109 -31.28 0.78 33.78
C LEU A 109 -31.12 2.30 33.67
N PHE A 110 -31.67 3.06 34.63
CA PHE A 110 -31.49 4.50 34.72
C PHE A 110 -30.03 4.88 34.96
N ALA A 111 -29.30 4.17 35.83
CA ALA A 111 -27.87 4.35 36.05
C ALA A 111 -27.05 4.05 34.78
N LEU A 112 -27.44 3.03 34.01
CA LEU A 112 -26.82 2.72 32.71
C LEU A 112 -27.09 3.79 31.66
N ASP A 113 -28.29 4.36 31.64
CA ASP A 113 -28.64 5.42 30.70
C ASP A 113 -27.99 6.75 31.05
N VAL A 114 -27.87 7.09 32.34
CA VAL A 114 -27.05 8.22 32.82
C VAL A 114 -25.57 8.01 32.46
N LEU A 115 -25.05 6.78 32.58
CA LEU A 115 -23.69 6.46 32.16
C LEU A 115 -23.50 6.59 30.64
N ARG A 116 -24.49 6.18 29.84
CA ARG A 116 -24.50 6.32 28.38
C ARG A 116 -24.59 7.78 27.97
N GLN A 117 -25.38 8.59 28.66
CA GLN A 117 -25.47 10.04 28.46
C GLN A 117 -24.14 10.72 28.77
N ARG A 118 -23.57 10.47 29.95
CA ARG A 118 -22.23 10.97 30.33
C ARG A 118 -21.14 10.49 29.37
N LEU A 119 -21.21 9.27 28.85
CA LEU A 119 -20.27 8.77 27.84
C LEU A 119 -20.44 9.50 26.51
N ARG A 120 -21.68 9.77 26.07
CA ARG A 120 -21.97 10.55 24.86
C ARG A 120 -21.46 11.97 24.99
N GLU A 121 -21.72 12.62 26.12
CA GLU A 121 -21.20 13.96 26.46
C GLU A 121 -19.68 13.96 26.46
N LYS A 122 -19.03 13.02 27.15
CA LYS A 122 -17.56 12.90 27.19
C LYS A 122 -16.96 12.59 25.82
N ILE A 123 -17.67 11.84 24.97
CA ILE A 123 -17.30 11.62 23.56
C ILE A 123 -17.47 12.90 22.74
N GLN A 124 -18.51 13.69 22.98
CA GLN A 124 -18.75 14.98 22.31
C GLN A 124 -17.75 16.05 22.75
N GLU A 125 -17.43 16.14 24.04
CA GLU A 125 -16.37 16.98 24.61
C GLU A 125 -14.99 16.58 24.05
N ALA A 126 -14.70 15.28 23.98
CA ALA A 126 -13.49 14.78 23.33
C ALA A 126 -13.48 15.04 21.82
N ARG A 127 -14.65 15.22 21.19
CA ARG A 127 -14.79 15.72 19.81
C ARG A 127 -14.70 17.25 19.72
N GLY A 128 -14.80 18.00 20.82
CA GLY A 128 -14.65 19.46 20.91
C GLY A 128 -13.26 20.02 20.55
N GLN A 129 -12.27 19.17 20.25
CA GLN A 129 -10.98 19.57 19.64
C GLN A 129 -10.95 19.40 18.11
N GLY A 130 -12.10 19.10 17.49
CA GLY A 130 -12.29 19.09 16.04
C GLY A 130 -13.76 18.82 15.73
N SER A 131 -14.50 19.90 15.43
CA SER A 131 -15.94 19.90 15.21
C SER A 131 -16.46 18.64 14.48
N PRO A 132 -17.56 18.03 14.95
CA PRO A 132 -18.32 17.10 14.16
C PRO A 132 -19.13 17.95 13.19
N SER A 133 -18.51 18.41 12.11
CA SER A 133 -19.32 18.60 10.92
C SER A 133 -19.78 17.20 10.55
N GLU A 134 -20.99 16.84 11.01
CA GLU A 134 -21.79 15.88 10.27
C GLU A 134 -21.60 16.26 8.81
N PRO A 135 -21.11 15.32 7.97
CA PRO A 135 -20.82 15.64 6.60
C PRO A 135 -22.10 16.28 6.06
N SER A 136 -21.99 17.56 5.65
CA SER A 136 -23.10 18.34 5.13
C SER A 136 -23.98 17.45 4.25
N PRO A 137 -25.31 17.56 4.26
CA PRO A 137 -26.19 16.71 3.46
C PRO A 137 -25.71 16.56 2.01
N ALA A 138 -25.14 17.63 1.42
CA ALA A 138 -24.49 17.61 0.12
C ALA A 138 -23.26 16.67 0.02
N ALA A 139 -22.45 16.54 1.06
CA ALA A 139 -21.34 15.59 1.15
C ALA A 139 -21.82 14.13 1.30
N LEU A 140 -22.92 13.89 2.04
CA LEU A 140 -23.57 12.58 2.12
C LEU A 140 -24.16 12.15 0.77
N GLU A 141 -24.81 13.06 0.06
CA GLU A 141 -25.32 12.81 -1.28
C GLU A 141 -24.21 12.51 -2.28
N LYS A 142 -23.10 13.29 -2.27
CA LYS A 142 -21.92 13.00 -3.09
C LYS A 142 -21.35 11.61 -2.79
N ARG A 143 -21.38 11.18 -1.53
CA ARG A 143 -20.95 9.82 -1.11
C ARG A 143 -21.93 8.74 -1.61
N ARG A 144 -23.24 8.99 -1.57
CA ARG A 144 -24.28 8.09 -2.11
C ARG A 144 -24.15 7.94 -3.63
N ARG A 145 -23.97 9.04 -4.37
CA ARG A 145 -23.71 9.04 -5.83
C ARG A 145 -22.43 8.24 -6.17
N ARG A 146 -21.33 8.46 -5.45
CA ARG A 146 -20.08 7.69 -5.64
C ARG A 146 -20.24 6.20 -5.37
N LYS A 147 -21.08 5.82 -4.39
CA LYS A 147 -21.39 4.41 -4.11
C LYS A 147 -22.18 3.78 -5.25
N GLN A 148 -23.24 4.45 -5.70
CA GLN A 148 -24.05 4.01 -6.84
C GLN A 148 -23.24 3.91 -8.14
N GLU A 149 -22.36 4.87 -8.41
CA GLU A 149 -21.46 4.84 -9.57
C GLU A 149 -20.50 3.65 -9.50
N ARG A 150 -19.92 3.39 -8.32
CA ARG A 150 -19.03 2.24 -8.10
C ARG A 150 -19.77 0.92 -8.28
N ASP A 151 -21.02 0.84 -7.85
CA ASP A 151 -21.86 -0.34 -8.00
C ASP A 151 -22.25 -0.56 -9.48
N ARG A 152 -22.60 0.51 -10.22
CA ARG A 152 -22.80 0.44 -11.69
C ARG A 152 -21.56 -0.05 -12.41
N ARG A 153 -20.37 0.48 -12.08
CA ARG A 153 -19.09 0.01 -12.65
C ARG A 153 -18.80 -1.45 -12.29
N ARG A 154 -19.15 -1.89 -11.08
CA ARG A 154 -19.00 -3.29 -10.64
C ARG A 154 -19.94 -4.22 -11.42
N ARG A 155 -21.19 -3.82 -11.66
CA ARG A 155 -22.16 -4.56 -12.49
C ARG A 155 -21.68 -4.70 -13.92
N LYS A 156 -21.30 -3.60 -14.59
CA LYS A 156 -20.72 -3.62 -15.95
C LYS A 156 -19.50 -4.54 -16.05
N ARG A 157 -18.59 -4.52 -15.06
CA ARG A 157 -17.42 -5.41 -15.06
C ARG A 157 -17.78 -6.88 -14.87
N LYS A 158 -18.83 -7.18 -14.10
CA LYS A 158 -19.35 -8.55 -13.95
C LYS A 158 -20.03 -9.02 -15.24
N GLU A 159 -20.83 -8.17 -15.87
CA GLU A 159 -21.46 -8.46 -17.17
C GLU A 159 -20.42 -8.70 -18.27
N LEU A 160 -19.38 -7.86 -18.36
CA LEU A 160 -18.29 -8.07 -19.31
C LEU A 160 -17.56 -9.40 -19.05
N ARG A 161 -17.29 -9.74 -17.78
CA ARG A 161 -16.70 -11.04 -17.43
C ARG A 161 -17.63 -12.22 -17.71
N ALA A 162 -18.94 -12.05 -17.55
CA ALA A 162 -19.91 -13.06 -17.89
C ALA A 162 -19.98 -13.25 -19.41
N LYS A 163 -20.00 -12.16 -20.18
CA LYS A 163 -19.92 -12.17 -21.64
C LYS A 163 -18.62 -12.81 -22.14
N GLU A 164 -17.47 -12.49 -21.53
CA GLU A 164 -16.18 -13.15 -21.83
C GLU A 164 -16.23 -14.65 -21.53
N LYS A 165 -16.87 -15.06 -20.43
CA LYS A 165 -17.03 -16.48 -20.09
C LYS A 165 -17.97 -17.22 -21.04
N VAL A 166 -19.07 -16.58 -21.45
CA VAL A 166 -20.00 -17.12 -22.43
C VAL A 166 -19.32 -17.20 -23.80
N ALA A 167 -18.65 -16.14 -24.25
CA ALA A 167 -17.87 -16.14 -25.49
C ALA A 167 -16.79 -17.22 -25.50
N LYS A 168 -16.08 -17.41 -24.38
CA LYS A 168 -15.08 -18.47 -24.24
C LYS A 168 -15.70 -19.88 -24.17
N ALA A 169 -16.93 -20.01 -23.68
CA ALA A 169 -17.66 -21.28 -23.67
C ALA A 169 -18.26 -21.60 -25.05
N THR A 170 -18.70 -20.59 -25.81
CA THR A 170 -19.17 -20.75 -27.19
C THR A 170 -18.00 -21.01 -28.15
N GLU A 171 -16.84 -20.39 -27.92
CA GLU A 171 -15.59 -20.68 -28.66
C GLU A 171 -15.02 -22.07 -28.34
N ALA A 172 -15.41 -22.67 -27.20
CA ALA A 172 -15.01 -24.02 -26.82
C ALA A 172 -15.98 -25.12 -27.33
N VAL A 173 -17.10 -24.76 -27.98
CA VAL A 173 -18.11 -25.70 -28.51
C VAL A 173 -18.24 -25.60 -30.04
N GLU A 174 -17.38 -24.84 -30.73
CA GLU A 174 -17.38 -24.81 -32.18
C GLU A 174 -16.51 -25.95 -32.76
N PRO A 175 -17.07 -26.94 -33.47
CA PRO A 175 -16.26 -27.88 -34.24
C PRO A 175 -15.70 -27.18 -35.51
N PRO A 176 -14.56 -27.65 -36.03
CA PRO A 176 -13.79 -26.93 -37.05
C PRO A 176 -14.54 -26.91 -38.39
N ARG A 177 -14.83 -25.72 -38.91
CA ARG A 177 -15.25 -25.54 -40.31
C ARG A 177 -14.06 -25.15 -41.18
N GLU A 178 -13.93 -25.94 -42.24
CA GLU A 178 -12.95 -25.91 -43.34
C GLU A 178 -12.88 -24.56 -44.09
N PRO A 179 -11.78 -24.30 -44.83
CA PRO A 179 -11.53 -23.00 -45.44
C PRO A 179 -12.43 -22.73 -46.66
N PRO A 180 -12.87 -21.48 -46.90
CA PRO A 180 -13.53 -21.11 -48.14
C PRO A 180 -12.54 -21.07 -49.31
N ARG A 181 -12.93 -21.74 -50.41
CA ARG A 181 -12.30 -21.69 -51.74
C ARG A 181 -12.51 -20.30 -52.39
N GLU A 182 -11.49 -19.75 -53.03
CA GLU A 182 -11.60 -18.67 -54.06
C GLU A 182 -12.02 -19.29 -55.40
N PRO A 183 -12.80 -18.63 -56.31
CA PRO A 183 -12.40 -17.44 -57.12
C PRO A 183 -13.62 -16.54 -57.53
N PRO A 184 -13.61 -15.61 -58.54
CA PRO A 184 -12.54 -15.02 -59.34
C PRO A 184 -12.49 -13.46 -59.31
N ARG A 185 -11.42 -12.91 -59.92
CA ARG A 185 -11.24 -11.49 -60.22
C ARG A 185 -12.33 -11.00 -61.19
N GLN A 186 -13.02 -9.91 -60.85
CA GLN A 186 -13.68 -9.03 -61.81
C GLN A 186 -13.17 -7.61 -61.58
N GLY A 187 -12.58 -7.04 -62.63
CA GLY A 187 -12.09 -5.67 -62.63
C GLY A 187 -13.27 -4.70 -62.54
N ALA A 188 -13.45 -4.10 -61.37
CA ALA A 188 -14.29 -2.93 -61.22
C ALA A 188 -13.47 -1.71 -61.65
N GLN A 189 -13.84 -1.15 -62.79
CA GLN A 189 -13.30 0.11 -63.29
C GLN A 189 -13.43 1.18 -62.21
N LEU A 190 -12.31 1.77 -61.81
CA LEU A 190 -12.27 2.91 -60.87
C LEU A 190 -12.76 4.17 -61.60
N GLY A 191 -14.06 4.28 -61.77
CA GLY A 191 -14.73 5.53 -62.12
C GLY A 191 -14.78 6.42 -60.88
N LEU A 192 -13.88 7.39 -60.77
CA LEU A 192 -13.98 8.46 -59.78
C LEU A 192 -15.20 9.33 -60.11
N LEU A 193 -16.36 9.00 -59.53
CA LEU A 193 -17.48 9.93 -59.48
C LEU A 193 -17.24 10.90 -58.32
N PHE A 194 -17.12 12.18 -58.67
CA PHE A 194 -16.87 13.32 -57.79
C PHE A 194 -18.09 13.64 -56.89
N ASN A 195 -18.61 12.68 -56.13
CA ASN A 195 -19.50 12.93 -54.98
C ASN A 195 -19.79 11.70 -54.10
N LYS A 196 -18.95 10.66 -54.13
CA LYS A 196 -19.01 9.60 -53.10
C LYS A 196 -17.62 9.40 -52.52
N VAL A 197 -17.43 9.95 -51.32
CA VAL A 197 -16.29 9.57 -50.48
C VAL A 197 -16.55 8.13 -50.04
N GLU A 198 -16.09 7.18 -50.83
CA GLU A 198 -15.92 5.81 -50.37
C GLU A 198 -14.81 5.82 -49.33
N VAL A 199 -15.20 5.90 -48.06
CA VAL A 199 -14.35 5.51 -46.95
C VAL A 199 -14.07 4.03 -47.15
N SER A 200 -12.94 3.73 -47.78
CA SER A 200 -12.44 2.37 -47.94
C SER A 200 -12.57 1.64 -46.60
N ALA A 201 -13.29 0.51 -46.61
CA ALA A 201 -13.61 -0.33 -45.46
C ALA A 201 -12.38 -1.07 -44.90
N GLY A 202 -11.23 -0.40 -44.81
CA GLY A 202 -10.16 -0.80 -43.93
C GLY A 202 -10.53 -0.38 -42.52
N GLU A 203 -11.04 -1.31 -41.71
CA GLU A 203 -11.21 -1.09 -40.26
C GLU A 203 -10.00 -0.35 -39.70
N PRO A 204 -10.18 0.69 -38.86
CA PRO A 204 -9.06 1.38 -38.25
C PRO A 204 -8.33 0.38 -37.36
N ALA A 205 -7.21 -0.14 -37.89
CA ALA A 205 -6.37 -1.15 -37.27
C ALA A 205 -6.32 -0.96 -35.76
N GLY A 206 -6.83 -1.94 -35.00
CA GLY A 206 -7.03 -1.80 -33.56
C GLY A 206 -5.76 -1.28 -32.88
N ARG A 207 -5.88 -0.57 -31.74
CA ARG A 207 -4.73 0.10 -31.07
C ARG A 207 -3.47 -0.77 -30.93
N ALA A 208 -3.64 -2.09 -30.83
CA ALA A 208 -2.57 -3.09 -30.85
C ALA A 208 -1.85 -3.20 -32.21
N GLN A 209 -2.58 -3.25 -33.33
CA GLN A 209 -2.02 -3.26 -34.68
C GLN A 209 -1.29 -1.96 -35.00
N ARG A 210 -1.88 -0.79 -34.67
CA ARG A 210 -1.18 0.52 -34.83
C ARG A 210 0.11 0.61 -34.00
N ARG A 211 0.16 -0.04 -32.83
CA ARG A 211 1.40 -0.19 -32.03
C ARG A 211 2.39 -1.14 -32.67
N LYS A 212 1.95 -2.28 -33.22
CA LYS A 212 2.80 -3.23 -33.95
C LYS A 212 3.41 -2.56 -35.19
N GLU A 213 2.61 -1.80 -35.93
CA GLU A 213 3.05 -1.06 -37.11
C GLU A 213 4.06 0.03 -36.76
N LYS A 214 3.81 0.83 -35.71
CA LYS A 214 4.81 1.78 -35.17
C LYS A 214 6.10 1.07 -34.75
N ARG A 215 6.02 -0.11 -34.12
CA ARG A 215 7.21 -0.91 -33.78
C ARG A 215 7.91 -1.47 -35.01
N ARG A 216 7.18 -1.79 -36.08
CA ARG A 216 7.72 -2.25 -37.36
C ARG A 216 8.47 -1.12 -38.08
N LYS A 217 7.92 0.09 -38.09
CA LYS A 217 8.57 1.32 -38.60
C LYS A 217 9.86 1.65 -37.83
N LEU A 218 9.88 1.36 -36.53
CA LEU A 218 11.08 1.49 -35.69
C LEU A 218 12.06 0.31 -35.81
N LYS A 219 11.73 -0.77 -36.52
CA LYS A 219 12.58 -1.97 -36.62
C LYS A 219 13.75 -1.78 -37.60
N GLY A 220 13.65 -0.82 -38.53
CA GLY A 220 14.70 -0.48 -39.49
C GLY A 220 15.68 0.61 -39.02
N LYS A 221 15.32 1.41 -38.00
CA LYS A 221 16.20 2.42 -37.40
C LYS A 221 16.73 1.91 -36.05
N PRO A 222 17.97 2.25 -35.66
CA PRO A 222 18.52 1.82 -34.37
C PRO A 222 17.63 2.33 -33.23
N THR A 223 17.06 1.40 -32.45
CA THR A 223 16.03 1.74 -31.44
C THR A 223 16.61 2.62 -30.33
N PRO A 224 16.06 3.82 -30.06
CA PRO A 224 16.67 4.76 -29.13
C PRO A 224 16.80 4.19 -27.70
N LEU A 225 17.93 4.46 -27.04
CA LEU A 225 18.18 4.10 -25.65
C LEU A 225 17.41 5.04 -24.71
N THR A 226 16.11 4.80 -24.58
CA THR A 226 15.20 5.64 -23.80
C THR A 226 14.65 4.95 -22.56
N GLY A 227 14.29 5.74 -21.55
CA GLY A 227 13.57 5.30 -20.36
C GLY A 227 14.40 5.21 -19.08
N LYS A 228 13.79 4.63 -18.04
CA LYS A 228 14.34 4.55 -16.68
C LYS A 228 14.81 3.15 -16.30
N ASN A 229 14.74 2.18 -17.21
CA ASN A 229 15.16 0.80 -16.95
C ASN A 229 16.66 0.63 -17.21
N TYR A 230 17.48 1.13 -16.28
CA TYR A 230 18.93 1.18 -16.44
C TYR A 230 19.57 -0.20 -16.67
N ARG A 231 19.02 -1.29 -16.11
CA ARG A 231 19.51 -2.66 -16.39
C ARG A 231 19.30 -3.08 -17.85
N GLN A 232 18.10 -2.85 -18.37
CA GLN A 232 17.77 -3.14 -19.77
C GLN A 232 18.54 -2.23 -20.73
N LEU A 233 18.74 -0.96 -20.36
CA LEU A 233 19.54 -0.03 -21.15
C LEU A 233 21.00 -0.46 -21.21
N LEU A 234 21.58 -0.88 -20.09
CA LEU A 234 22.94 -1.40 -20.04
C LEU A 234 23.09 -2.66 -20.92
N GLY A 235 22.16 -3.62 -20.80
CA GLY A 235 22.19 -4.82 -21.65
C GLY A 235 22.03 -4.51 -23.15
N ARG A 236 21.17 -3.53 -23.51
CA ARG A 236 21.04 -3.08 -24.91
C ARG A 236 22.30 -2.38 -25.41
N LEU A 237 22.95 -1.60 -24.56
CA LEU A 237 24.18 -0.89 -24.89
C LEU A 237 25.33 -1.88 -25.09
N GLN A 238 25.47 -2.86 -24.20
CA GLN A 238 26.46 -3.94 -24.32
C GLN A 238 26.21 -4.77 -25.58
N ALA A 239 24.96 -5.14 -25.88
CA ALA A 239 24.63 -5.85 -27.12
C ALA A 239 24.94 -5.04 -28.38
N ARG A 240 24.80 -3.71 -28.34
CA ARG A 240 25.22 -2.83 -29.44
C ARG A 240 26.74 -2.82 -29.60
N GLN A 241 27.48 -2.70 -28.50
CA GLN A 241 28.94 -2.73 -28.50
C GLN A 241 29.48 -4.09 -28.98
N ALA A 242 28.89 -5.19 -28.53
CA ALA A 242 29.27 -6.54 -28.96
C ALA A 242 29.09 -6.72 -30.47
N ARG A 243 27.94 -6.31 -31.03
CA ARG A 243 27.72 -6.35 -32.48
C ARG A 243 28.73 -5.51 -33.25
N LEU A 244 29.08 -4.33 -32.74
CA LEU A 244 30.10 -3.49 -33.37
C LEU A 244 31.49 -4.13 -33.27
N ALA A 245 31.82 -4.78 -32.16
CA ALA A 245 33.07 -5.52 -32.02
C ALA A 245 33.13 -6.69 -33.01
N GLU A 246 32.09 -7.53 -33.07
CA GLU A 246 31.98 -8.64 -34.03
C GLU A 246 32.12 -8.17 -35.49
N LEU A 247 31.51 -7.03 -35.83
CA LEU A 247 31.64 -6.43 -37.16
C LEU A 247 33.01 -5.79 -37.40
N ARG A 248 33.69 -5.27 -36.39
CA ARG A 248 35.07 -4.74 -36.52
C ARG A 248 36.05 -5.88 -36.78
N ASP A 249 35.84 -7.02 -36.13
CA ASP A 249 36.68 -8.22 -36.30
C ASP A 249 36.54 -8.82 -37.71
N GLN A 250 35.38 -8.65 -38.35
CA GLN A 250 35.12 -9.10 -39.72
C GLN A 250 35.48 -8.04 -40.76
N ASP A 251 34.93 -6.83 -40.64
CA ASP A 251 34.96 -5.75 -41.63
C ASP A 251 34.91 -4.36 -40.97
N GLU A 252 36.07 -3.73 -40.79
CA GLU A 252 36.16 -2.39 -40.18
C GLU A 252 35.31 -1.32 -40.89
N GLY A 253 35.25 -1.37 -42.23
CA GLY A 253 34.50 -0.40 -43.03
C GLY A 253 32.99 -0.45 -42.72
N LYS A 254 32.42 -1.66 -42.69
CA LYS A 254 31.01 -1.87 -42.36
C LYS A 254 30.71 -1.49 -40.92
N ALA A 255 31.64 -1.73 -39.99
CA ALA A 255 31.50 -1.30 -38.60
C ALA A 255 31.45 0.23 -38.47
N ARG A 256 32.34 0.96 -39.14
CA ARG A 256 32.37 2.43 -39.14
C ARG A 256 31.09 3.03 -39.74
N GLU A 257 30.57 2.44 -40.81
CA GLU A 257 29.28 2.85 -41.36
C GLU A 257 28.12 2.63 -40.38
N LEU A 258 28.08 1.50 -39.68
CA LEU A 258 27.03 1.22 -38.70
C LEU A 258 27.14 2.16 -37.50
N GLU A 259 28.36 2.47 -37.05
CA GLU A 259 28.61 3.48 -36.02
C GLU A 259 28.10 4.85 -36.44
N ALA A 260 28.43 5.28 -37.67
CA ALA A 260 27.93 6.54 -38.22
C ALA A 260 26.40 6.55 -38.28
N LYS A 261 25.78 5.47 -38.81
CA LYS A 261 24.31 5.33 -38.87
C LYS A 261 23.68 5.42 -37.46
N MET A 262 24.32 4.86 -36.44
CA MET A 262 23.86 4.96 -35.05
C MET A 262 24.04 6.35 -34.46
N GLN A 263 25.17 7.02 -34.71
CA GLN A 263 25.44 8.38 -34.26
C GLN A 263 24.44 9.38 -34.87
N TRP A 264 24.22 9.31 -36.19
CA TRP A 264 23.26 10.15 -36.88
C TRP A 264 21.82 9.90 -36.41
N ALA A 265 21.44 8.65 -36.20
CA ALA A 265 20.13 8.33 -35.65
C ALA A 265 19.96 8.84 -34.21
N ASP A 266 20.99 8.72 -33.37
CA ASP A 266 20.95 9.25 -32.00
C ASP A 266 20.85 10.79 -31.99
N LEU A 267 21.54 11.49 -32.91
CA LEU A 267 21.40 12.94 -33.09
C LEU A 267 19.99 13.34 -33.55
N LEU A 268 19.43 12.62 -34.52
CA LEU A 268 18.07 12.84 -35.00
C LEU A 268 17.05 12.64 -33.89
N TYR A 269 17.19 11.58 -33.09
CA TYR A 269 16.32 11.36 -31.93
C TYR A 269 16.49 12.42 -30.84
N ARG A 270 17.71 12.94 -30.62
CA ARG A 270 17.93 14.05 -29.69
C ARG A 270 17.26 15.33 -30.20
N ALA A 271 17.31 15.60 -31.50
CA ALA A 271 16.63 16.72 -32.13
C ALA A 271 15.10 16.59 -32.06
N GLU A 272 14.54 15.37 -32.20
CA GLU A 272 13.13 15.07 -31.95
C GLU A 272 12.72 15.24 -30.46
N GLY A 273 13.67 15.47 -29.56
CA GLY A 273 13.44 15.63 -28.12
C GLY A 273 13.43 14.31 -27.32
N VAL A 274 13.80 13.19 -27.95
CA VAL A 274 13.96 11.91 -27.26
C VAL A 274 15.25 11.92 -26.42
N ARG A 275 15.10 11.71 -25.10
CA ARG A 275 16.24 11.65 -24.17
C ARG A 275 17.00 10.33 -24.31
N VAL A 276 17.93 10.27 -25.27
CA VAL A 276 18.84 9.14 -25.48
C VAL A 276 19.87 9.06 -24.35
N ARG A 277 20.02 7.89 -23.73
CA ARG A 277 20.95 7.62 -22.63
C ARG A 277 21.98 6.59 -23.07
N GLY A 278 23.05 7.07 -23.71
CA GLY A 278 24.09 6.25 -24.34
C GLY A 278 25.33 6.00 -23.48
N ASP A 279 25.39 6.51 -22.24
CA ASP A 279 26.63 6.43 -21.44
C ASP A 279 26.58 5.29 -20.44
N GLU A 280 27.45 4.29 -20.60
CA GLU A 280 27.48 3.13 -19.72
C GLU A 280 27.79 3.52 -18.26
N ARG A 281 28.77 4.41 -18.06
CA ARG A 281 29.18 4.89 -16.72
C ARG A 281 28.00 5.52 -15.98
N LEU A 282 27.27 6.44 -16.62
CA LEU A 282 26.11 7.10 -16.03
C LEU A 282 24.95 6.13 -15.75
N LEU A 283 24.74 5.13 -16.61
CA LEU A 283 23.74 4.08 -16.40
C LEU A 283 24.09 3.21 -15.17
N ARG A 284 25.36 2.81 -15.03
CA ARG A 284 25.87 2.07 -13.86
C ARG A 284 25.72 2.90 -12.57
N GLU A 285 26.07 4.18 -12.59
CA GLU A 285 25.86 5.06 -11.44
C GLU A 285 24.38 5.23 -11.09
N ALA A 286 23.52 5.38 -12.09
CA ALA A 286 22.08 5.50 -11.87
C ALA A 286 21.49 4.23 -11.23
N LEU A 287 22.02 3.05 -11.57
CA LEU A 287 21.72 1.79 -10.88
C LEU A 287 22.18 1.84 -9.42
N LYS A 288 23.44 2.19 -9.16
CA LYS A 288 23.97 2.34 -7.79
C LYS A 288 23.12 3.32 -6.96
N ARG A 289 22.73 4.48 -7.52
CA ARG A 289 21.83 5.45 -6.85
C ARG A 289 20.43 4.88 -6.58
N LYS A 290 19.91 4.02 -7.45
CA LYS A 290 18.63 3.32 -7.21
C LYS A 290 18.75 2.28 -6.09
N GLU A 291 19.82 1.51 -6.09
CA GLU A 291 20.07 0.47 -5.09
C GLU A 291 20.32 1.08 -3.72
N LYS A 292 21.12 2.16 -3.62
CA LYS A 292 21.27 2.95 -2.39
C LYS A 292 19.92 3.41 -1.83
N ARG A 293 19.03 3.96 -2.68
CA ARG A 293 17.67 4.36 -2.26
C ARG A 293 16.81 3.19 -1.80
N ARG A 294 16.92 2.02 -2.45
CA ARG A 294 16.21 0.80 -2.03
C ARG A 294 16.74 0.29 -0.69
N ALA A 295 18.06 0.22 -0.51
CA ALA A 295 18.69 -0.17 0.74
C ALA A 295 18.29 0.75 1.90
N GLN A 296 18.28 2.07 1.67
CA GLN A 296 17.79 3.03 2.68
C GLN A 296 16.32 2.79 3.05
N ARG A 297 15.46 2.50 2.08
CA ARG A 297 14.05 2.16 2.37
C ARG A 297 13.94 0.85 3.16
N LYS A 298 14.71 -0.17 2.80
CA LYS A 298 14.77 -1.45 3.49
C LYS A 298 15.18 -1.25 4.95
N ARG A 299 16.31 -0.57 5.19
CA ARG A 299 16.79 -0.21 6.54
C ARG A 299 15.75 0.59 7.34
N ARG A 300 15.07 1.56 6.72
CA ARG A 300 14.02 2.34 7.40
C ARG A 300 12.82 1.47 7.77
N TRP A 301 12.49 0.47 6.95
CA TRP A 301 11.41 -0.47 7.24
C TRP A 301 11.81 -1.43 8.36
N GLU A 302 13.01 -2.02 8.27
CA GLU A 302 13.59 -2.89 9.31
C GLU A 302 13.67 -2.18 10.66
N LYS A 303 14.10 -0.91 10.70
CA LYS A 303 14.09 -0.11 11.94
C LYS A 303 12.69 0.08 12.51
N ARG A 304 11.66 0.22 11.67
CA ARG A 304 10.27 0.36 12.13
C ARG A 304 9.72 -0.95 12.66
N THR A 305 10.00 -2.06 12.00
CA THR A 305 9.56 -3.39 12.44
C THR A 305 10.27 -3.78 13.73
N ALA A 306 11.59 -3.54 13.82
CA ALA A 306 12.37 -3.75 15.05
C ALA A 306 11.81 -2.92 16.22
N ARG A 307 11.56 -1.63 16.01
CA ARG A 307 10.95 -0.77 17.06
C ARG A 307 9.56 -1.25 17.48
N ALA A 308 8.74 -1.71 16.53
CA ALA A 308 7.42 -2.27 16.85
C ALA A 308 7.55 -3.55 17.70
N ALA A 309 8.45 -4.45 17.33
CA ALA A 309 8.74 -5.67 18.10
C ALA A 309 9.30 -5.37 19.49
N GLU A 310 10.26 -4.44 19.59
CA GLU A 310 10.87 -4.00 20.84
C GLU A 310 9.83 -3.40 21.79
N THR A 311 8.98 -2.50 21.30
CA THR A 311 7.91 -1.90 22.12
C THR A 311 6.87 -2.92 22.58
N ALA A 312 6.55 -3.93 21.74
CA ALA A 312 5.69 -5.04 22.13
C ALA A 312 6.34 -5.90 23.22
N ARG A 313 7.63 -6.26 23.05
CA ARG A 313 8.41 -7.02 24.03
C ARG A 313 8.50 -6.27 25.36
N ARG A 314 8.87 -4.99 25.35
CA ARG A 314 8.95 -4.15 26.57
C ARG A 314 7.63 -4.13 27.35
N ARG A 315 6.50 -4.10 26.66
CA ARG A 315 5.17 -4.15 27.31
C ARG A 315 4.91 -5.53 27.95
N GLN A 316 5.27 -6.60 27.27
CA GLN A 316 5.15 -7.96 27.83
C GLN A 316 6.09 -8.16 29.03
N ASP A 317 7.34 -7.71 28.92
CA ASP A 317 8.32 -7.82 30.01
C ASP A 317 7.89 -7.01 31.23
N ARG A 318 7.34 -5.80 31.05
CA ARG A 318 6.74 -5.03 32.14
C ARG A 318 5.59 -5.78 32.80
N ARG A 319 4.69 -6.38 32.02
CA ARG A 319 3.58 -7.20 32.57
C ARG A 319 4.12 -8.39 33.35
N ARG A 320 5.12 -9.10 32.83
CA ARG A 320 5.76 -10.25 33.50
C ARG A 320 6.41 -9.84 34.81
N ARG A 321 7.13 -8.71 34.86
CA ARG A 321 7.74 -8.16 36.08
C ARG A 321 6.67 -7.81 37.12
N ASN A 322 5.66 -7.03 36.74
CA ASN A 322 4.57 -6.67 37.65
C ASN A 322 3.82 -7.90 38.19
N LEU A 323 3.63 -8.95 37.39
CA LEU A 323 3.03 -10.21 37.85
C LEU A 323 3.94 -10.96 38.83
N ARG A 324 5.26 -10.99 38.59
CA ARG A 324 6.24 -11.58 39.52
C ARG A 324 6.27 -10.82 40.85
N GLU A 325 6.31 -9.48 40.80
CA GLU A 325 6.25 -8.62 41.99
C GLU A 325 4.96 -8.85 42.78
N LYS A 326 3.80 -8.93 42.10
CA LYS A 326 2.52 -9.26 42.76
C LYS A 326 2.53 -10.64 43.42
N LYS A 327 3.17 -11.64 42.80
CA LYS A 327 3.31 -12.98 43.39
C LYS A 327 4.25 -12.96 44.60
N ALA A 328 5.39 -12.28 44.49
CA ALA A 328 6.34 -12.11 45.59
C ALA A 328 5.70 -11.37 46.78
N ALA A 329 5.05 -10.23 46.53
CA ALA A 329 4.35 -9.47 47.58
C ALA A 329 3.22 -10.27 48.24
N ARG A 330 2.51 -11.15 47.49
CA ARG A 330 1.52 -12.07 48.07
C ARG A 330 2.19 -13.13 48.97
N ALA A 331 3.34 -13.64 48.58
CA ALA A 331 4.12 -14.57 49.40
C ALA A 331 4.66 -13.88 50.66
N GLU A 332 5.25 -12.69 50.54
CA GLU A 332 5.72 -11.88 51.67
C GLU A 332 4.59 -11.56 52.65
N ARG A 333 3.43 -11.10 52.15
CA ARG A 333 2.25 -10.88 53.00
C ARG A 333 1.79 -12.15 53.74
N ARG A 334 1.98 -13.34 53.16
CA ARG A 334 1.68 -14.61 53.85
C ARG A 334 2.72 -14.89 54.94
N LEU A 335 4.00 -14.67 54.67
CA LEU A 335 5.07 -14.81 55.65
C LEU A 335 4.90 -13.81 56.81
N ASP A 336 4.60 -12.55 56.53
CA ASP A 336 4.36 -11.52 57.55
C ASP A 336 3.14 -11.83 58.42
N ARG A 337 2.07 -12.38 57.82
CA ARG A 337 0.91 -12.86 58.60
C ARG A 337 1.27 -14.03 59.52
N ALA A 338 2.15 -14.93 59.08
CA ALA A 338 2.65 -16.01 59.93
C ALA A 338 3.48 -15.47 61.11
N ARG A 339 4.40 -14.53 60.82
CA ARG A 339 5.20 -13.84 61.85
C ARG A 339 4.33 -13.11 62.87
N ARG A 340 3.32 -12.35 62.42
CA ARG A 340 2.36 -11.66 63.31
C ARG A 340 1.54 -12.62 64.18
N LYS A 341 1.38 -13.87 63.76
CA LYS A 341 0.75 -14.94 64.54
C LYS A 341 1.75 -15.71 65.43
N GLY A 342 2.99 -15.26 65.54
CA GLY A 342 4.03 -15.89 66.36
C GLY A 342 4.66 -17.16 65.74
N ARG A 343 4.39 -17.48 64.48
CA ARG A 343 5.02 -18.65 63.82
C ARG A 343 6.44 -18.31 63.38
N VAL A 344 7.41 -19.06 63.89
CA VAL A 344 8.82 -18.95 63.50
C VAL A 344 9.01 -19.61 62.13
N LEU A 345 9.55 -18.87 61.16
CA LEU A 345 9.82 -19.37 59.82
C LEU A 345 11.27 -19.87 59.72
N PRO A 346 11.57 -20.87 58.86
CA PRO A 346 12.95 -21.37 58.66
C PRO A 346 13.96 -20.26 58.31
N ARG A 347 13.53 -19.28 57.51
CA ARG A 347 14.35 -18.10 57.17
C ARG A 347 14.70 -17.22 58.36
N ASP A 348 13.85 -17.21 59.39
CA ASP A 348 14.08 -16.42 60.60
C ASP A 348 15.09 -17.15 61.52
N LEU A 349 15.12 -18.48 61.48
CA LEU A 349 16.14 -19.31 62.15
C LEU A 349 17.51 -19.20 61.49
N GLU A 350 17.56 -19.26 60.15
CA GLU A 350 18.78 -18.99 59.36
C GLU A 350 19.33 -17.59 59.64
N ARG A 351 18.46 -16.58 59.76
CA ARG A 351 18.86 -15.20 60.07
C ARG A 351 19.37 -15.03 61.50
N ALA A 352 18.89 -15.85 62.44
CA ALA A 352 19.34 -15.87 63.82
C ALA A 352 20.63 -16.71 64.03
N GLY A 353 21.13 -17.37 62.97
CA GLY A 353 22.31 -18.25 63.07
C GLY A 353 22.07 -19.53 63.87
N LEU A 354 20.81 -19.95 63.99
CA LEU A 354 20.39 -21.12 64.77
C LEU A 354 20.05 -22.34 63.90
N ALA A 355 20.32 -22.25 62.59
CA ALA A 355 20.03 -23.28 61.58
C ALA A 355 21.28 -23.68 60.80
#